data_AF-A0A9Q3GAL6-F1
#
_entry.id   AF-A0A9Q3GAL6-F1
#
_cell.length_a   1.000
_cell.length_b   1.000
_cell.length_c   1.000
_cell.angle_alpha   90.00
_cell.angle_beta   90.00
_cell.angle_gamma   90.00
#
_symmetry.space_group_name_H-M   'P 1'
#
loop_
_entity.id
_entity.type
_entity.pdbx_description
1 polymer ?
#
loop_
_entity_poly.entity_id
_entity_poly.type
_entity_poly.pdbx_seq_one_letter_code
_entity_poly.pdbx_strand_id
1 'polypeptide(L)'
;MKPTEARYDASQMECLCLVWALEKLHYYLDGSVFEVITDFNSVKSLFYMKTPNRHMLRWQIGIQEYRGKMSIDHKAENIPINADEISRWAPANTPDLPAYVPLEAKPQIPNEGINTADIGTEFFEEVTESYK
;
A
#
# COMPACT_ATOMS: atom_id res chain seq x y z
N MET A 1 -0.04 10.08 -8.22
CA MET A 1 1.21 9.30 -8.36
C MET A 1 2.38 10.23 -8.09
N LYS A 2 3.31 9.84 -7.22
CA LYS A 2 4.49 10.68 -6.94
C LYS A 2 5.45 10.66 -8.15
N PRO A 3 6.25 11.71 -8.38
CA PRO A 3 7.17 11.77 -9.53
C PRO A 3 8.20 10.63 -9.55
N THR A 4 8.55 10.08 -8.38
CA THR A 4 9.43 8.91 -8.26
C THR A 4 8.73 7.62 -8.68
N GLU A 5 7.45 7.47 -8.34
CA GLU A 5 6.64 6.29 -8.66
C GLU A 5 6.34 6.22 -10.16
N ALA A 6 6.25 7.36 -10.84
CA ALA A 6 6.07 7.43 -12.30
C ALA A 6 7.23 6.83 -13.11
N ARG A 7 8.38 6.54 -12.48
CA ARG A 7 9.54 5.89 -13.11
C ARG A 7 9.57 4.36 -12.91
N TYR A 8 8.59 3.82 -12.20
CA TYR A 8 8.52 2.39 -11.95
C TYR A 8 8.12 1.63 -13.20
N ASP A 9 8.71 0.45 -13.37
CA ASP A 9 8.27 -0.48 -14.40
C ASP A 9 6.83 -0.95 -14.10
N ALA A 10 6.11 -1.44 -15.11
CA ALA A 10 4.77 -2.00 -14.93
C ALA A 10 4.73 -2.99 -13.77
N SER A 11 5.77 -3.83 -13.64
CA SER A 11 5.88 -4.80 -12.57
C SER A 11 5.92 -4.17 -11.17
N GLN A 12 6.65 -3.07 -11.04
CA GLN A 12 6.80 -2.36 -9.79
C GLN A 12 5.55 -1.54 -9.46
N MET A 13 4.85 -1.03 -10.47
CA MET A 13 3.56 -0.35 -10.31
C MET A 13 2.49 -1.29 -9.75
N GLU A 14 2.40 -2.51 -10.26
CA GLU A 14 1.45 -3.51 -9.75
C GLU A 14 1.73 -3.87 -8.28
N CYS A 15 3.01 -4.07 -7.92
CA CYS A 15 3.38 -4.29 -6.52
C CYS A 15 3.03 -3.10 -5.63
N LEU A 16 3.30 -1.87 -6.10
CA LEU A 16 2.95 -0.66 -5.38
C LEU A 16 1.43 -0.53 -5.19
N CYS A 17 0.65 -0.85 -6.22
CA CYS A 17 -0.81 -0.85 -6.16
C CYS A 17 -1.32 -1.77 -5.05
N LEU A 18 -0.76 -2.99 -4.96
CA LEU A 18 -1.10 -3.92 -3.89
C LEU A 18 -0.73 -3.39 -2.50
N VAL A 19 0.50 -2.89 -2.34
CA VAL A 19 0.96 -2.32 -1.05
C VAL A 19 0.03 -1.19 -0.61
N TRP A 20 -0.30 -0.29 -1.54
CA TRP A 20 -1.21 0.82 -1.29
C TRP A 20 -2.61 0.34 -0.89
N ALA A 21 -3.15 -0.68 -1.57
CA ALA A 21 -4.46 -1.24 -1.23
C ALA A 21 -4.46 -1.86 0.17
N LEU A 22 -3.41 -2.59 0.54
CA LEU A 22 -3.27 -3.16 1.89
C LEU A 22 -3.15 -2.08 2.96
N GLU A 23 -2.37 -1.02 2.73
CA GLU A 23 -2.28 0.12 3.66
C GLU A 23 -3.64 0.80 3.84
N LYS A 24 -4.41 0.98 2.77
CA LYS A 24 -5.75 1.62 2.85
C LYS A 24 -6.80 0.74 3.52
N LEU A 25 -6.69 -0.58 3.35
CA LEU A 25 -7.63 -1.54 3.91
C LEU A 25 -7.16 -2.10 5.26
N HIS A 26 -6.05 -1.63 5.83
CA HIS A 26 -5.45 -2.15 7.07
C HIS A 26 -6.49 -2.36 8.18
N TYR A 27 -7.33 -1.37 8.46
CA TYR A 27 -8.37 -1.46 9.49
C TYR A 27 -9.42 -2.55 9.26
N TYR A 28 -9.65 -2.95 8.01
CA TYR A 28 -10.58 -4.03 7.66
C TYR A 28 -9.91 -5.39 7.60
N LEU A 29 -8.61 -5.40 7.26
CA LEU A 29 -7.82 -6.61 7.08
C LEU A 29 -7.16 -7.09 8.38
N ASP A 30 -6.95 -6.18 9.34
CA ASP A 30 -6.42 -6.55 10.64
C ASP A 30 -7.34 -7.57 11.33
N GLY A 31 -6.74 -8.59 11.96
CA GLY A 31 -7.47 -9.70 12.55
C GLY A 31 -8.03 -10.73 11.55
N SER A 32 -8.25 -10.38 10.28
CA SER A 32 -8.98 -11.20 9.30
C SER A 32 -8.07 -12.06 8.41
N VAL A 33 -8.60 -13.20 7.96
CA VAL A 33 -7.97 -14.02 6.91
C VAL A 33 -8.58 -13.62 5.57
N PHE A 34 -7.74 -13.30 4.60
CA PHE A 34 -8.19 -12.81 3.30
C PHE A 34 -7.35 -13.34 2.15
N GLU A 35 -7.94 -13.28 0.96
CA GLU A 35 -7.32 -13.72 -0.29
C GLU A 35 -7.15 -12.51 -1.22
N VAL A 36 -5.94 -12.36 -1.76
CA VAL A 36 -5.63 -11.37 -2.78
C VAL A 36 -5.58 -12.07 -4.12
N ILE A 37 -6.52 -11.69 -4.98
CA ILE A 37 -6.57 -12.13 -6.37
C ILE A 37 -5.89 -11.06 -7.22
N THR A 38 -4.80 -11.44 -7.88
CA THR A 38 -4.05 -10.57 -8.80
C THR A 38 -3.76 -11.31 -10.09
N ASP A 39 -3.74 -10.58 -11.20
CA ASP A 39 -3.29 -11.05 -12.51
C ASP A 39 -1.76 -11.01 -12.63
N PHE A 40 -1.03 -10.65 -11.56
CA PHE A 40 0.41 -10.47 -11.61
C PHE A 40 1.23 -11.34 -10.66
N ASN A 41 2.06 -12.20 -11.25
CA ASN A 41 2.90 -13.15 -10.53
C ASN A 41 4.07 -12.51 -9.75
N SER A 42 4.45 -11.26 -10.04
CA SER A 42 5.59 -10.67 -9.34
C SER A 42 5.32 -10.35 -7.87
N VAL A 43 4.05 -10.26 -7.46
CA VAL A 43 3.68 -10.12 -6.06
C VAL A 43 4.24 -11.29 -5.26
N LYS A 44 4.16 -12.51 -5.80
CA LYS A 44 4.82 -13.68 -5.20
C LYS A 44 6.34 -13.49 -5.18
N SER A 45 6.93 -13.00 -6.27
CA SER A 45 8.37 -12.72 -6.35
C SER A 45 8.84 -11.73 -5.27
N LEU A 46 8.03 -10.71 -4.96
CA LEU A 46 8.33 -9.73 -3.91
C LEU A 46 8.58 -10.41 -2.56
N PHE A 47 7.90 -11.51 -2.21
CA PHE A 47 8.12 -12.21 -0.94
C PHE A 47 9.38 -13.08 -0.89
N TYR A 48 9.85 -13.56 -2.04
CA TYR A 48 10.97 -14.50 -2.14
C TYR A 48 12.26 -13.86 -2.67
N MET A 49 12.25 -12.57 -2.97
CA MET A 49 13.41 -11.82 -3.44
C MET A 49 14.53 -11.77 -2.40
N LYS A 50 15.71 -12.26 -2.78
CA LYS A 50 16.92 -12.27 -1.93
C LYS A 50 17.63 -10.92 -1.84
N THR A 51 17.57 -10.13 -2.91
CA THR A 51 18.22 -8.81 -3.01
C THR A 51 17.22 -7.76 -3.48
N PRO A 52 16.29 -7.32 -2.60
CA PRO A 52 15.32 -6.30 -2.93
C PRO A 52 15.99 -4.91 -3.03
N ASN A 53 15.50 -4.07 -3.95
CA ASN A 53 15.84 -2.65 -3.97
C ASN A 53 15.29 -1.97 -2.70
N ARG A 54 15.85 -0.83 -2.27
CA ARG A 54 15.48 -0.12 -1.03
C ARG A 54 13.97 0.09 -0.88
N HIS A 55 13.28 0.44 -1.96
CA HIS A 55 11.83 0.63 -1.95
C HIS A 55 11.06 -0.70 -1.82
N MET A 56 11.52 -1.75 -2.50
CA MET A 56 10.93 -3.08 -2.41
C MET A 56 11.12 -3.70 -1.03
N LEU A 57 12.25 -3.45 -0.38
CA LEU A 57 12.49 -3.88 1.01
C LEU A 57 11.47 -3.22 1.96
N ARG A 58 11.18 -1.93 1.79
CA ARG A 58 10.16 -1.24 2.60
C ARG A 58 8.78 -1.86 2.41
N TRP A 59 8.42 -2.20 1.17
CA TRP A 59 7.16 -2.89 0.87
C TRP A 59 7.11 -4.30 1.47
N GLN A 60 8.20 -5.07 1.38
CA GLN A 60 8.29 -6.38 2.03
C GLN A 60 8.05 -6.30 3.53
N ILE A 61 8.65 -5.30 4.19
CA ILE A 61 8.48 -5.08 5.64
C ILE A 61 7.01 -4.73 5.95
N GLY A 62 6.39 -3.84 5.16
CA GLY A 62 4.98 -3.48 5.37
C GLY A 62 4.01 -4.66 5.16
N ILE A 63 4.27 -5.54 4.20
CA ILE A 63 3.38 -6.69 3.95
C ILE A 63 3.65 -7.86 4.90
N GLN A 64 4.78 -7.88 5.63
CA GLN A 64 5.11 -8.99 6.53
C GLN A 64 4.04 -9.24 7.60
N GLU A 65 3.36 -8.19 8.06
CA GLU A 65 2.27 -8.28 9.04
C GLU A 65 1.12 -9.18 8.54
N TYR A 66 0.78 -9.10 7.25
CA TYR A 66 -0.32 -9.86 6.67
C TYR A 66 0.06 -11.26 6.21
N ARG A 67 1.36 -11.58 6.14
CA ARG A 67 1.87 -12.82 5.53
C ARG A 67 1.27 -14.11 6.12
N GLY A 68 0.92 -14.10 7.40
CA GLY A 68 0.33 -15.25 8.09
C GLY A 68 -1.17 -15.45 7.81
N LYS A 69 -1.87 -14.42 7.36
CA LYS A 69 -3.34 -14.41 7.18
C LYS A 69 -3.78 -14.14 5.73
N MET A 70 -2.83 -13.81 4.86
CA MET A 70 -3.06 -13.48 3.45
C MET A 70 -2.68 -14.65 2.53
N SER A 71 -3.63 -15.09 1.70
CA SER A 71 -3.35 -15.96 0.55
C SER A 71 -3.25 -15.12 -0.73
N ILE A 72 -2.39 -15.50 -1.68
CA ILE A 72 -2.23 -14.81 -2.96
C ILE A 72 -2.45 -15.79 -4.10
N ASP A 73 -3.55 -15.58 -4.81
CA ASP A 73 -3.95 -16.40 -5.94
C ASP A 73 -3.76 -15.61 -7.24
N HIS A 74 -2.97 -16.20 -8.13
CA HIS A 74 -2.72 -15.64 -9.45
C HIS A 74 -3.74 -16.22 -10.43
N LYS A 75 -4.64 -15.40 -10.97
CA LYS A 75 -5.63 -15.82 -11.97
C LYS A 75 -5.22 -15.29 -13.34
N ALA A 76 -4.45 -16.09 -14.08
CA ALA A 76 -4.05 -15.77 -15.46
C ALA A 76 -5.21 -15.84 -16.46
N GLU A 77 -6.20 -16.71 -16.22
CA GLU A 77 -7.24 -17.05 -17.21
C GLU A 77 -8.55 -16.27 -17.02
N ASN A 78 -8.74 -15.65 -15.85
CA ASN A 78 -9.89 -14.81 -15.52
C ASN A 78 -9.39 -13.48 -14.97
N ILE A 79 -8.98 -12.59 -15.87
CA ILE A 79 -8.60 -11.23 -15.56
C ILE A 79 -9.80 -10.58 -14.84
N PRO A 80 -9.61 -9.92 -13.68
CA PRO A 80 -10.69 -9.22 -13.02
C PRO A 80 -11.08 -7.98 -13.85
N ILE A 81 -11.96 -8.16 -14.84
CA ILE A 81 -12.41 -7.10 -15.78
C ILE A 81 -12.83 -5.85 -15.01
N ASN A 82 -13.61 -6.01 -13.95
CA ASN A 82 -14.06 -4.89 -13.11
C ASN A 82 -12.89 -4.11 -12.48
N ALA A 83 -11.84 -4.81 -12.04
CA ALA A 83 -10.68 -4.16 -11.43
C ALA A 83 -9.79 -3.50 -12.49
N ASP A 84 -9.61 -4.15 -13.64
CA ASP A 84 -8.83 -3.64 -14.78
C ASP A 84 -9.47 -2.39 -15.41
N GLU A 85 -10.80 -2.36 -15.53
CA GLU A 85 -11.51 -1.18 -16.02
C GLU A 85 -11.34 0.02 -15.08
N ILE A 86 -11.50 -0.19 -13.77
CA ILE A 86 -11.35 0.90 -12.79
C ILE A 86 -9.90 1.39 -12.71
N SER A 87 -8.91 0.51 -12.83
CA SER A 87 -7.50 0.89 -12.77
C SER A 87 -7.05 1.67 -14.01
N ARG A 88 -7.57 1.34 -15.20
CA ARG A 88 -7.27 2.04 -16.46
C ARG A 88 -7.90 3.42 -16.56
N TRP A 89 -9.08 3.62 -15.98
CA TRP A 89 -9.87 4.84 -16.07
C TRP A 89 -9.92 5.61 -14.75
N ALA A 90 -8.80 5.68 -14.04
CA ALA A 90 -8.73 6.41 -12.77
C ALA A 90 -8.96 7.92 -12.96
N PRO A 91 -9.87 8.54 -12.18
CA PRO A 91 -10.10 9.98 -12.24
C PRO A 91 -8.87 10.76 -11.73
N ALA A 92 -8.70 11.99 -12.20
CA ALA A 92 -7.62 12.85 -11.75
C ALA A 92 -7.76 13.17 -10.25
N ASN A 93 -6.67 13.03 -9.50
CA ASN A 93 -6.61 13.33 -8.06
C ASN A 93 -6.76 14.84 -7.81
N THR A 94 -8.00 15.30 -7.72
CA THR A 94 -8.41 16.70 -7.55
C THR A 94 -9.01 16.92 -6.16
N PRO A 95 -8.85 18.10 -5.53
CA PRO A 95 -9.37 18.39 -4.18
C PRO A 95 -10.88 18.22 -4.04
N ASP A 96 -11.62 18.28 -5.15
CA ASP A 96 -13.09 18.17 -5.17
C ASP A 96 -13.58 16.73 -4.97
N LEU A 97 -12.69 15.74 -5.07
CA LEU A 97 -13.04 14.33 -4.90
C LEU A 97 -12.93 13.89 -3.43
N PRO A 98 -13.87 13.05 -2.93
CA PRO A 98 -13.81 12.55 -1.55
C PRO A 98 -12.60 11.65 -1.29
N ALA A 99 -12.03 11.07 -2.34
CA ALA A 99 -10.81 10.24 -2.27
C ALA A 99 -9.52 11.03 -2.55
N TYR A 100 -9.56 12.37 -2.49
CA TYR A 100 -8.39 13.22 -2.71
C TYR A 100 -7.27 12.89 -1.70
N VAL A 101 -6.07 12.65 -2.22
CA VAL A 101 -4.87 12.48 -1.40
C VAL A 101 -3.85 13.55 -1.77
N PRO A 102 -3.49 14.47 -0.87
CA PRO A 102 -2.44 15.46 -1.14
C PRO A 102 -1.13 14.75 -1.50
N LEU A 103 -0.41 15.24 -2.51
CA LEU A 103 0.86 14.66 -2.98
C LEU A 103 1.94 14.63 -1.88
N GLU A 104 1.88 15.59 -0.97
CA GLU A 104 2.81 15.77 0.15
C GLU A 104 2.23 15.32 1.50
N ALA A 105 1.07 14.66 1.52
CA ALA A 105 0.53 14.13 2.75
C ALA A 105 1.55 13.17 3.38
N LYS A 106 2.02 13.51 4.59
CA LYS A 106 2.68 12.52 5.45
C LYS A 106 1.67 11.39 5.67
N PRO A 107 2.09 10.12 5.57
CA PRO A 107 1.19 9.04 5.94
C PRO A 107 0.73 9.29 7.38
N GLN A 108 -0.59 9.27 7.61
CA GLN A 108 -1.18 9.49 8.94
C GLN A 108 -0.68 8.47 9.96
N ILE A 109 -0.16 7.34 9.48
CA ILE A 109 0.47 6.29 10.26
C ILE A 109 1.83 6.02 9.62
N PRO A 110 2.96 6.28 10.31
CA PRO A 110 4.26 5.81 9.86
C PRO A 110 4.19 4.30 9.66
N ASN A 111 4.79 3.74 8.59
CA ASN A 111 4.83 2.28 8.37
C ASN A 111 5.28 1.58 9.67
N GLU A 112 4.29 1.02 10.37
CA GLU A 112 4.41 0.42 11.70
C GLU A 112 5.48 -0.68 11.62
N GLY A 113 6.62 -0.45 12.27
CA GLY A 113 7.68 -1.45 12.32
C GLY A 113 9.11 -0.93 12.45
N ILE A 114 9.40 0.36 12.21
CA ILE A 114 10.77 0.88 12.37
C ILE A 114 10.87 2.10 13.30
N ASN A 115 9.79 2.86 13.52
CA ASN A 115 9.89 4.12 14.27
C ASN A 115 8.95 4.19 15.49
N THR A 116 9.10 3.26 16.43
CA THR A 116 8.49 3.36 17.77
C THR A 116 9.00 4.57 18.58
N ALA A 117 10.06 5.25 18.12
CA ALA A 117 10.67 6.38 18.81
C ALA A 117 9.87 7.70 18.69
N ASP A 118 9.09 7.89 17.62
CA ASP A 118 8.37 9.16 17.35
C ASP A 118 6.89 9.14 17.75
N ILE A 119 6.34 7.97 18.13
CA ILE A 119 4.92 7.82 18.51
C ILE A 119 4.57 8.70 19.72
N GLY A 120 5.48 8.78 20.69
CA GLY A 120 5.28 9.61 21.87
C GLY A 120 5.23 11.10 21.55
N THR A 121 6.15 11.58 20.70
CA THR A 121 6.24 13.00 20.35
C THR A 121 5.05 13.44 19.50
N GLU A 122 4.66 12.65 18.50
CA GLU A 122 3.52 12.98 17.63
C GLU A 122 2.20 12.99 18.43
N PHE A 123 1.99 12.03 19.35
CA PHE A 123 0.80 12.00 20.21
C PHE A 123 0.69 13.24 21.11
N PHE A 124 1.79 13.66 21.75
CA PHE A 124 1.76 14.83 22.63
C PHE A 124 1.59 16.14 21.84
N GLU A 125 2.14 16.24 20.63
CA GLU A 125 1.92 17.40 19.75
C GLU A 125 0.46 17.52 19.32
N GLU A 126 -0.16 16.43 18.88
CA GLU A 126 -1.56 16.39 18.45
C GLU A 126 -2.53 16.75 19.60
N VAL A 127 -2.28 16.18 20.79
CA VAL A 127 -3.05 16.53 22.00
C VAL A 127 -2.90 18.02 22.33
N THR A 128 -1.70 18.58 22.20
CA THR A 128 -1.44 19.99 22.52
C THR A 128 -2.11 20.94 21.52
N GLU A 129 -2.16 20.59 20.23
CA GLU A 129 -2.88 21.37 19.21
C GLU A 129 -4.40 21.34 19.42
N SER A 130 -4.96 20.22 19.86
CA SER A 130 -6.41 20.10 20.13
C SER A 130 -6.91 20.99 21.28
N TYR A 131 -6.02 21.48 22.15
CA TYR A 131 -6.37 22.39 23.26
C TYR A 131 -6.19 23.88 22.91
N LYS A 132 -5.79 24.23 21.69
CA LYS A 132 -5.77 25.62 21.19
C LYS A 132 -7.05 25.97 20.45
#